data_AF-A0A2U3LAP1-F1
#
_entry.id   AF-A0A2U3LAP1-F1
#
_cell.length_a   1.000
_cell.length_b   1.000
_cell.length_c   1.000
_cell.angle_alpha   90.00
_cell.angle_beta   90.00
_cell.angle_gamma   90.00
#
_symmetry.space_group_name_H-M   'P 1'
#
loop_
_entity.id
_entity.type
_entity.pdbx_description
1 polymer ?
#
loop_
_entity_poly.entity_id
_entity_poly.type
_entity_poly.pdbx_seq_one_letter_code
_entity_poly.pdbx_strand_id
1 'polypeptide(L)'
;MTRSVVRNRTFLAAAIAGCVSLCQAQSGTTTRIEETDKSIAYSGVWYTNGSSLNSGGSAALTNAPGATAVVSFTGTGITWIGVLDPWSGLATVYLDGTLSTVDTYGPSTLYQQPLFKVSGLANGPHTLSIGVPHVRDANGLGSWVWIDAFDIQNGSGVPGGFTAGAGRTEQDSPAVTYTGTWLPNSSAANSGGSAVLATNAGSSATIGFSGTGITWIAYRDQSSGIAKVYVDGILMSTVDTYLSPAQAQVPTYTIDGLASGAHTLMIEVTGTHDSSSNESWVWVDAFDVVGSGSQAIPPSPTGVSPAAGNGLSQTFAVTFADSAGWQNLAVADVLINNGLDGRHACFVVFVPSGASSGSLFLLDDTGATGGPASAIPLPGSGSVSNSQCAVNAAGSSASWAGDTLTLTLAIAFNASFSGNKVLFLAAQGKSASSAGWQALGTWEVPGPVTAGPAVGGVSPARSNTLNQSYTFTYTDTNGGQDIAVANVLINSALDGRRACYLAFVPSGPAAGSVLLVDDGGDNGGPYQGMVIPGSGSIGNSQCSIAAAGSSVSLSGNTLALTLAITFSQGFAGNQIFFVAARSNTLNTNWQAVGTVTVP
;
A
#
# COMPACT_ATOMS: atom_id res chain seq x y z
N MET A 1 22.45 -8.05 72.17
CA MET A 1 23.46 -9.11 71.98
C MET A 1 23.23 -9.75 70.63
N THR A 2 24.25 -9.62 69.81
CA THR A 2 24.46 -10.14 68.45
C THR A 2 24.12 -11.63 68.30
N ARG A 3 23.51 -12.00 67.17
CA ARG A 3 23.77 -13.31 66.55
C ARG A 3 24.20 -13.13 65.10
N SER A 4 25.49 -13.31 64.93
CA SER A 4 26.24 -13.45 63.69
C SER A 4 26.17 -14.90 63.21
N VAL A 5 25.87 -15.06 61.91
CA VAL A 5 26.57 -15.83 60.86
C VAL A 5 27.45 -17.04 61.26
N VAL A 6 27.35 -18.15 60.47
CA VAL A 6 28.41 -18.99 59.82
C VAL A 6 27.77 -20.36 59.45
N ARG A 7 27.46 -20.62 58.17
CA ARG A 7 28.21 -21.36 57.10
C ARG A 7 28.46 -22.87 57.32
N ASN A 8 27.92 -23.71 56.40
CA ASN A 8 28.64 -24.72 55.58
C ASN A 8 27.62 -25.45 54.66
N ARG A 9 27.58 -25.20 53.34
CA ARG A 9 28.37 -25.79 52.24
C ARG A 9 28.36 -27.33 52.16
N THR A 10 27.69 -27.86 51.14
CA THR A 10 28.14 -29.00 50.35
C THR A 10 27.82 -28.75 48.88
N PHE A 11 28.86 -28.88 48.06
CA PHE A 11 28.89 -28.74 46.61
C PHE A 11 28.53 -30.07 45.94
N LEU A 12 27.87 -30.02 44.78
CA LEU A 12 28.14 -30.97 43.71
C LEU A 12 28.37 -30.18 42.43
N ALA A 13 29.55 -30.38 41.84
CA ALA A 13 30.01 -29.75 40.62
C ALA A 13 29.72 -30.66 39.42
N ALA A 14 29.31 -30.07 38.29
CA ALA A 14 29.55 -30.60 36.96
C ALA A 14 29.80 -29.41 36.01
N ALA A 15 30.91 -29.49 35.28
CA ALA A 15 31.52 -28.40 34.53
C ALA A 15 30.96 -28.30 33.11
N ILE A 16 30.78 -27.08 32.60
CA ILE A 16 30.94 -26.74 31.18
C ILE A 16 31.78 -25.45 31.12
N ALA A 17 32.90 -25.55 30.41
CA ALA A 17 33.86 -24.49 30.18
C ALA A 17 33.37 -23.50 29.11
N GLY A 18 33.77 -22.24 29.25
CA GLY A 18 34.09 -21.38 28.10
C GLY A 18 33.04 -20.37 27.66
N CYS A 19 32.85 -19.30 28.44
CA CYS A 19 32.95 -17.94 27.91
C CYS A 19 33.02 -16.96 29.08
N VAL A 20 34.23 -16.46 29.36
CA VAL A 20 34.38 -15.21 30.11
C VAL A 20 33.96 -14.10 29.14
N SER A 21 32.67 -13.82 29.06
CA SER A 21 32.23 -12.56 28.50
C SER A 21 32.61 -11.49 29.51
N LEU A 22 33.53 -10.63 29.10
CA LEU A 22 33.84 -9.39 29.77
C LEU A 22 32.53 -8.68 30.13
N CYS A 23 32.21 -8.58 31.42
CA CYS A 23 31.35 -7.50 31.89
C CYS A 23 32.18 -6.22 31.75
N GLN A 24 32.28 -5.69 30.53
CA GLN A 24 32.55 -4.28 30.37
C GLN A 24 31.33 -3.59 30.98
N ALA A 25 31.54 -2.83 32.05
CA ALA A 25 30.59 -1.80 32.45
C ALA A 25 30.51 -0.84 31.26
N GLN A 26 29.53 -1.07 30.38
CA GLN A 26 29.29 -0.23 29.23
C GLN A 26 28.91 1.14 29.80
N SER A 27 29.77 2.13 29.60
CA SER A 27 29.51 3.51 30.01
C SER A 27 28.33 4.02 29.21
N GLY A 28 27.12 3.86 29.76
CA GLY A 28 25.90 4.23 29.07
C GLY A 28 25.75 5.74 28.99
N THR A 29 25.39 6.25 27.82
CA THR A 29 25.06 7.67 27.62
C THR A 29 23.73 7.95 28.28
N THR A 30 23.62 9.05 29.03
CA THR A 30 22.33 9.53 29.55
C THR A 30 21.91 10.78 28.80
N THR A 31 20.71 10.76 28.23
CA THR A 31 20.10 11.91 27.54
C THR A 31 19.04 12.51 28.45
N ARG A 32 19.19 13.80 28.77
CA ARG A 32 18.14 14.54 29.47
C ARG A 32 17.17 15.16 28.48
N ILE A 33 15.88 15.04 28.77
CA ILE A 33 14.82 15.82 28.15
C ILE A 33 14.12 16.63 29.24
N GLU A 34 13.87 17.91 28.97
CA GLU A 34 13.17 18.81 29.91
C GLU A 34 11.65 18.62 29.78
N GLU A 35 10.89 19.08 30.76
CA GLU A 35 9.42 19.05 30.81
C GLU A 35 8.71 19.62 29.56
N THR A 36 9.39 20.46 28.78
CA THR A 36 8.90 21.05 27.52
C THR A 36 9.21 20.24 26.26
N ASP A 37 9.90 19.11 26.38
CA ASP A 37 10.25 18.26 25.24
C ASP A 37 9.01 17.66 24.55
N LYS A 38 9.04 17.57 23.23
CA LYS A 38 7.90 17.10 22.40
C LYS A 38 7.60 15.60 22.54
N SER A 39 8.48 14.85 23.18
CA SER A 39 8.23 13.44 23.55
C SER A 39 7.35 13.31 24.79
N ILE A 40 7.02 14.41 25.47
CA ILE A 40 6.12 14.44 26.63
C ILE A 40 4.75 14.98 26.17
N ALA A 41 3.72 14.17 26.37
CA ALA A 41 2.33 14.54 26.13
C ALA A 41 1.61 14.76 27.47
N TYR A 42 1.09 15.98 27.67
CA TYR A 42 0.30 16.33 28.85
C TYR A 42 -1.20 16.27 28.54
N SER A 43 -1.97 15.74 29.48
CA SER A 43 -3.43 15.84 29.50
C SER A 43 -3.91 16.45 30.81
N GLY A 44 -5.03 17.17 30.76
CA GLY A 44 -5.55 17.95 31.88
C GLY A 44 -4.86 19.31 32.03
N VAL A 45 -5.12 19.97 33.16
CA VAL A 45 -4.57 21.30 33.43
C VAL A 45 -3.21 21.16 34.12
N TRP A 46 -2.19 21.76 33.52
CA TRP A 46 -0.84 21.84 34.07
C TRP A 46 -0.42 23.30 34.20
N TYR A 47 0.30 23.61 35.27
CA TYR A 47 0.87 24.91 35.53
C TYR A 47 2.39 24.86 35.29
N THR A 48 2.99 26.02 35.04
CA THR A 48 4.44 26.15 34.92
C THR A 48 5.00 26.84 36.15
N ASN A 49 6.08 26.28 36.70
CA ASN A 49 6.91 26.90 37.71
C ASN A 49 8.25 27.30 37.10
N GLY A 50 8.55 28.60 37.03
CA GLY A 50 9.79 29.13 36.43
C GLY A 50 10.97 29.29 37.38
N SER A 51 11.08 28.46 38.43
CA SER A 51 12.22 28.50 39.33
C SER A 51 13.51 28.06 38.64
N SER A 52 14.56 28.86 38.74
CA SER A 52 15.91 28.52 38.21
C SER A 52 16.57 27.32 38.91
N LEU A 53 15.94 26.78 39.95
CA LEU A 53 16.39 25.58 40.66
C LEU A 53 15.90 24.28 39.99
N ASN A 54 14.91 24.35 39.11
CA ASN A 54 14.53 23.24 38.24
C ASN A 54 15.59 23.02 37.15
N SER A 55 15.64 21.81 36.60
CA SER A 55 16.35 21.56 35.35
C SER A 55 15.77 22.43 34.24
N GLY A 56 16.61 22.92 33.32
CA GLY A 56 16.18 23.84 32.27
C GLY A 56 15.64 25.21 32.73
N GLY A 57 15.46 25.44 34.04
CA GLY A 57 14.88 26.65 34.62
C GLY A 57 13.35 26.65 34.78
N SER A 58 12.68 25.53 34.52
CA SER A 58 11.24 25.40 34.75
C SER A 58 10.79 23.96 35.00
N ALA A 59 9.59 23.80 35.57
CA ALA A 59 8.92 22.51 35.75
C ALA A 59 7.42 22.65 35.51
N ALA A 60 6.78 21.57 35.09
CA ALA A 60 5.33 21.46 35.00
C ALA A 60 4.79 20.82 36.28
N LEU A 61 3.66 21.32 36.80
CA LEU A 61 3.01 20.72 37.97
C LEU A 61 1.49 20.77 37.89
N THR A 62 0.85 19.80 38.52
CA THR A 62 -0.60 19.78 38.69
C THR A 62 -1.00 18.99 39.93
N ASN A 63 -2.17 19.30 40.46
CA ASN A 63 -2.88 18.45 41.41
C ASN A 63 -4.26 18.04 40.87
N ALA A 64 -4.56 18.31 39.60
CA ALA A 64 -5.86 18.01 39.02
C ALA A 64 -6.05 16.49 38.90
N PRO A 65 -7.13 15.90 39.47
CA PRO A 65 -7.39 14.48 39.36
C PRO A 65 -7.56 14.06 37.91
N GLY A 66 -6.88 12.98 37.51
CA GLY A 66 -6.91 12.44 36.15
C GLY A 66 -5.99 13.14 35.15
N ALA A 67 -5.26 14.20 35.55
CA ALA A 67 -4.22 14.77 34.71
C ALA A 67 -3.07 13.76 34.52
N THR A 68 -2.47 13.75 33.33
CA THR A 68 -1.39 12.83 32.99
C THR A 68 -0.23 13.54 32.29
N ALA A 69 0.96 12.98 32.46
CA ALA A 69 2.15 13.24 31.66
C ALA A 69 2.66 11.91 31.13
N VAL A 70 2.69 11.76 29.80
CA VAL A 70 3.13 10.53 29.12
C VAL A 70 4.42 10.83 28.36
N VAL A 71 5.49 10.10 28.66
CA VAL A 71 6.75 10.18 27.93
C VAL A 71 6.99 8.90 27.15
N SER A 72 7.21 9.04 25.84
CA SER A 72 7.64 7.95 24.97
C SER A 72 9.13 8.08 24.69
N PHE A 73 9.87 6.99 24.81
CA PHE A 73 11.32 7.00 24.64
C PHE A 73 11.84 5.69 24.04
N THR A 74 13.05 5.73 23.50
CA THR A 74 13.86 4.52 23.31
C THR A 74 15.01 4.50 24.29
N GLY A 75 15.43 3.33 24.75
CA GLY A 75 16.60 3.19 25.61
C GLY A 75 16.53 1.99 26.54
N THR A 76 17.43 1.94 27.51
CA THR A 76 17.57 0.83 28.48
C THR A 76 17.20 1.23 29.91
N GLY A 77 16.65 2.42 30.11
CA GLY A 77 16.27 2.94 31.42
C GLY A 77 15.78 4.38 31.35
N ILE A 78 14.97 4.77 32.35
CA ILE A 78 14.45 6.12 32.50
C ILE A 78 14.44 6.52 33.98
N THR A 79 14.77 7.77 34.27
CA THR A 79 14.57 8.40 35.58
C THR A 79 13.68 9.61 35.42
N TRP A 80 12.56 9.65 36.15
CA TRP A 80 11.72 10.83 36.30
C TRP A 80 12.32 11.73 37.39
N ILE A 81 12.63 12.96 37.00
CA ILE A 81 13.15 14.02 37.87
C ILE A 81 12.01 14.98 38.20
N GLY A 82 11.90 15.37 39.47
CA GLY A 82 10.88 16.31 39.94
C GLY A 82 11.24 16.95 41.28
N VAL A 83 10.22 17.49 41.95
CA VAL A 83 10.36 18.19 43.24
C VAL A 83 9.72 17.37 44.35
N LEU A 84 10.49 17.12 45.42
CA LEU A 84 9.94 16.67 46.69
C LEU A 84 9.60 17.89 47.53
N ASP A 85 8.36 18.05 47.98
CA ASP A 85 7.98 19.13 48.89
C ASP A 85 6.78 18.73 49.79
N PRO A 86 6.44 19.53 50.81
CA PRO A 86 5.34 19.19 51.73
C PRO A 86 3.95 19.20 51.09
N TRP A 87 3.77 19.79 49.91
CA TRP A 87 2.52 19.85 49.17
C TRP A 87 2.43 18.81 48.05
N SER A 88 3.51 18.08 47.77
CA SER A 88 3.51 16.97 46.83
C SER A 88 2.69 15.77 47.33
N GLY A 89 2.17 14.99 46.39
CA GLY A 89 1.32 13.83 46.67
C GLY A 89 1.79 12.54 46.02
N LEU A 90 0.88 11.58 45.95
CA LEU A 90 1.10 10.31 45.27
C LEU A 90 0.86 10.48 43.76
N ALA A 91 1.67 9.81 42.96
CA ALA A 91 1.48 9.65 41.53
C ALA A 91 1.33 8.17 41.17
N THR A 92 0.44 7.86 40.22
CA THR A 92 0.36 6.53 39.61
C THR A 92 1.28 6.48 38.39
N VAL A 93 2.20 5.53 38.35
CA VAL A 93 3.20 5.42 37.28
C VAL A 93 3.01 4.09 36.55
N TYR A 94 2.85 4.14 35.23
CA TYR A 94 2.83 2.96 34.36
C TYR A 94 4.06 2.99 33.47
N LEU A 95 4.96 2.01 33.59
CA LEU A 95 6.03 1.78 32.63
C LEU A 95 5.69 0.53 31.82
N ASP A 96 5.42 0.70 30.53
CA ASP A 96 4.99 -0.37 29.62
C ASP A 96 3.85 -1.20 30.25
N GLY A 97 2.78 -0.52 30.66
CA GLY A 97 1.62 -1.13 31.33
C GLY A 97 1.84 -1.60 32.78
N THR A 98 3.08 -1.64 33.28
CA THR A 98 3.37 -2.08 34.65
C THR A 98 3.12 -0.95 35.65
N LEU A 99 2.17 -1.14 36.56
CA LEU A 99 1.79 -0.15 37.59
C LEU A 99 2.79 -0.06 38.74
N SER A 100 3.10 1.16 39.14
CA SER A 100 3.79 1.55 40.38
C SER A 100 3.07 2.75 41.01
N THR A 101 3.13 2.87 42.33
CA THR A 101 2.72 4.09 43.04
C THR A 101 3.95 4.77 43.59
N VAL A 102 4.11 6.06 43.30
CA VAL A 102 5.26 6.87 43.73
C VAL A 102 4.75 7.95 44.66
N ASP A 103 5.24 7.96 45.89
CA ASP A 103 5.03 9.07 46.81
C ASP A 103 6.11 10.13 46.59
N THR A 104 5.70 11.34 46.24
CA THR A 104 6.58 12.46 45.92
C THR A 104 6.67 13.48 47.06
N TYR A 105 6.19 13.14 48.25
CA TYR A 105 6.31 13.96 49.45
C TYR A 105 7.77 14.15 49.90
N GLY A 106 8.09 15.37 50.35
CA GLY A 106 9.30 15.67 51.12
C GLY A 106 9.00 16.62 52.28
N PRO A 107 9.65 16.47 53.45
CA PRO A 107 9.45 17.38 54.59
C PRO A 107 9.95 18.81 54.33
N SER A 108 10.68 19.02 53.24
CA SER A 108 11.18 20.31 52.75
C SER A 108 11.30 20.27 51.24
N THR A 109 11.23 21.42 50.56
CA THR A 109 11.38 21.51 49.11
C THR A 109 12.80 21.14 48.66
N LEU A 110 12.91 20.09 47.87
CA LEU A 110 14.13 19.62 47.22
C LEU A 110 13.88 19.49 45.71
N TYR A 111 14.64 20.25 44.92
CA TYR A 111 14.53 20.28 43.46
C TYR A 111 15.37 19.16 42.82
N GLN A 112 15.05 18.81 41.58
CA GLN A 112 15.80 17.85 40.75
C GLN A 112 16.01 16.48 41.41
N GLN A 113 15.00 15.96 42.12
CA GLN A 113 15.07 14.66 42.80
C GLN A 113 14.62 13.53 41.87
N PRO A 114 15.29 12.36 41.91
CA PRO A 114 14.86 11.18 41.16
C PRO A 114 13.64 10.55 41.85
N LEU A 115 12.45 10.82 41.33
CA LEU A 115 11.18 10.38 41.90
C LEU A 115 10.87 8.93 41.52
N PHE A 116 11.23 8.52 40.30
CA PHE A 116 11.10 7.16 39.80
C PHE A 116 12.29 6.80 38.94
N LYS A 117 12.82 5.58 39.07
CA LYS A 117 13.99 5.13 38.32
C LYS A 117 13.90 3.67 37.95
N VAL A 118 14.09 3.37 36.68
CA VAL A 118 14.24 2.01 36.16
C VAL A 118 15.46 1.94 35.23
N SER A 119 16.19 0.83 35.31
CA SER A 119 17.35 0.52 34.47
C SER A 119 17.35 -0.95 34.09
N GLY A 120 18.04 -1.30 33.01
CA GLY A 120 18.09 -2.69 32.53
C GLY A 120 16.85 -3.09 31.73
N LEU A 121 16.11 -2.11 31.20
CA LEU A 121 15.10 -2.37 30.18
C LEU A 121 15.77 -2.94 28.93
N ALA A 122 15.04 -3.76 28.19
CA ALA A 122 15.46 -4.15 26.85
C ALA A 122 15.70 -2.89 26.02
N ASN A 123 16.76 -2.85 25.21
CA ASN A 123 16.97 -1.68 24.36
C ASN A 123 15.87 -1.61 23.29
N GLY A 124 14.96 -0.65 23.40
CA GLY A 124 13.79 -0.60 22.53
C GLY A 124 12.83 0.53 22.88
N PRO A 125 11.63 0.53 22.29
CA PRO A 125 10.58 1.50 22.58
C PRO A 125 9.96 1.24 23.95
N HIS A 126 9.68 2.32 24.68
CA HIS A 126 9.07 2.31 26.01
C HIS A 126 8.18 3.51 26.22
N THR A 127 7.13 3.35 27.02
CA THR A 127 6.22 4.43 27.40
C THR A 127 6.04 4.47 28.91
N LEU A 128 6.27 5.64 29.51
CA LEU A 128 6.04 5.93 30.92
C LEU A 128 4.87 6.92 31.05
N SER A 129 3.76 6.49 31.66
CA SER A 129 2.60 7.34 31.99
C SER A 129 2.61 7.68 33.47
N ILE A 130 2.54 8.97 33.80
CA ILE A 130 2.42 9.48 35.16
C ILE A 130 1.05 10.12 35.29
N GLY A 131 0.22 9.59 36.20
CA GLY A 131 -1.13 10.06 36.48
C GLY A 131 -1.25 10.68 37.87
N VAL A 132 -2.13 11.67 37.98
CA VAL A 132 -2.39 12.40 39.23
C VAL A 132 -3.72 11.93 39.84
N PRO A 133 -3.69 11.09 40.89
CA PRO A 133 -4.91 10.61 41.56
C PRO A 133 -5.53 11.63 42.52
N HIS A 134 -4.88 12.78 42.76
CA HIS A 134 -5.25 13.74 43.81
C HIS A 134 -5.25 13.12 45.22
N VAL A 135 -4.27 12.26 45.50
CA VAL A 135 -4.10 11.59 46.80
C VAL A 135 -2.78 12.05 47.42
N ARG A 136 -2.74 12.11 48.76
CA ARG A 136 -1.54 12.45 49.53
C ARG A 136 -1.34 11.45 50.67
N ASP A 137 -0.12 11.34 51.14
CA ASP A 137 0.20 10.52 52.31
C ASP A 137 -0.27 11.21 53.61
N ALA A 138 -0.02 10.57 54.75
CA ALA A 138 -0.44 11.12 56.05
C ALA A 138 0.31 12.40 56.45
N ASN A 139 1.48 12.66 55.84
CA ASN A 139 2.35 13.78 56.21
C ASN A 139 2.18 14.99 55.28
N GLY A 140 1.65 14.78 54.08
CA GLY A 140 1.47 15.78 53.04
C GLY A 140 0.38 16.81 53.34
N LEU A 141 0.61 18.01 52.83
CA LEU A 141 -0.26 19.19 52.90
C LEU A 141 -1.01 19.44 51.58
N GLY A 142 -0.68 18.71 50.53
CA GLY A 142 -1.27 18.82 49.20
C GLY A 142 -1.09 17.52 48.40
N SER A 143 -1.48 17.53 47.13
CA SER A 143 -1.42 16.37 46.22
C SER A 143 -0.79 16.75 44.87
N TRP A 144 0.18 17.66 44.89
CA TRP A 144 0.85 18.11 43.67
C TRP A 144 1.81 17.05 43.12
N VAL A 145 1.91 16.97 41.81
CA VAL A 145 2.86 16.12 41.08
C VAL A 145 3.65 17.02 40.13
N TRP A 146 4.98 16.89 40.19
CA TRP A 146 5.92 17.76 39.47
C TRP A 146 6.70 16.98 38.40
N ILE A 147 6.72 17.50 37.17
CA ILE A 147 7.56 17.04 36.07
C ILE A 147 8.62 18.10 35.80
N ASP A 148 9.86 17.81 36.18
CA ASP A 148 11.03 18.67 35.94
C ASP A 148 11.77 18.21 34.68
N ALA A 149 12.22 16.95 34.65
CA ALA A 149 12.90 16.37 33.50
C ALA A 149 12.82 14.84 33.48
N PHE A 150 13.31 14.23 32.40
CA PHE A 150 13.58 12.80 32.32
C PHE A 150 15.01 12.52 31.85
N ASP A 151 15.69 11.62 32.55
CA ASP A 151 17.00 11.08 32.16
C ASP A 151 16.83 9.70 31.53
N ILE A 152 17.14 9.58 30.25
CA ILE A 152 17.00 8.35 29.46
C ILE A 152 18.38 7.72 29.23
N GLN A 153 18.53 6.46 29.64
CA GLN A 153 19.76 5.71 29.45
C GLN A 153 19.82 5.08 28.07
N ASN A 154 20.92 5.30 27.34
CA ASN A 154 21.22 4.73 26.03
C ASN A 154 20.13 4.99 24.97
N GLY A 155 19.47 6.14 25.02
CA GLY A 155 18.50 6.53 24.01
C GLY A 155 17.98 7.95 24.19
N SER A 156 16.77 8.22 23.73
CA SER A 156 16.20 9.57 23.67
C SER A 156 14.67 9.53 23.68
N GLY A 157 14.05 10.69 23.93
CA GLY A 157 12.60 10.86 23.77
C GLY A 157 12.17 10.64 22.31
N VAL A 158 10.93 10.16 22.13
CA VAL A 158 10.28 9.95 20.83
C VAL A 158 9.07 10.88 20.71
N PRO A 159 9.21 12.02 20.00
CA PRO A 159 8.10 12.92 19.76
C PRO A 159 6.93 12.23 19.05
N GLY A 160 5.71 12.44 19.55
CA GLY A 160 4.49 11.86 18.97
C GLY A 160 4.19 10.41 19.36
N GLY A 161 5.05 9.78 20.18
CA GLY A 161 4.81 8.44 20.72
C GLY A 161 4.94 7.30 19.71
N PHE A 162 4.40 6.13 20.08
CA PHE A 162 4.42 4.92 19.25
C PHE A 162 3.02 4.60 18.74
N THR A 163 2.95 3.98 17.56
CA THR A 163 1.70 3.46 16.99
C THR A 163 1.83 1.96 16.75
N ALA A 164 0.76 1.24 17.03
CA ALA A 164 0.63 -0.17 16.72
C ALA A 164 0.45 -0.37 15.21
N GLY A 165 1.21 -1.31 14.64
CA GLY A 165 1.02 -1.78 13.26
C GLY A 165 0.01 -2.91 13.17
N ALA A 166 -0.14 -3.48 11.98
CA ALA A 166 -1.03 -4.62 11.72
C ALA A 166 -0.72 -5.83 12.63
N GLY A 167 -1.78 -6.48 13.12
CA GLY A 167 -1.70 -7.68 13.96
C GLY A 167 -2.04 -7.43 15.42
N ARG A 168 -1.79 -8.45 16.25
CA ARG A 168 -2.04 -8.44 17.69
C ARG A 168 -1.04 -7.53 18.40
N THR A 169 -1.55 -6.61 19.22
CA THR A 169 -0.79 -5.74 20.11
C THR A 169 -1.29 -5.95 21.54
N GLU A 170 -0.40 -6.36 22.44
CA GLU A 170 -0.72 -6.58 23.85
C GLU A 170 -0.92 -5.23 24.59
N GLN A 171 -1.66 -5.27 25.69
CA GLN A 171 -1.99 -4.11 26.52
C GLN A 171 -0.77 -3.44 27.20
N ASP A 172 0.36 -4.14 27.31
CA ASP A 172 1.62 -3.61 27.83
C ASP A 172 2.52 -3.00 26.74
N SER A 173 2.05 -2.96 25.49
CA SER A 173 2.75 -2.34 24.37
C SER A 173 3.01 -0.85 24.61
N PRO A 174 4.19 -0.31 24.21
CA PRO A 174 4.47 1.13 24.24
C PRO A 174 3.50 2.00 23.44
N ALA A 175 2.70 1.42 22.53
CA ALA A 175 1.64 2.12 21.80
C ALA A 175 0.37 2.37 22.65
N VAL A 176 0.28 1.77 23.84
CA VAL A 176 -0.86 1.89 24.76
C VAL A 176 -0.52 2.84 25.90
N THR A 177 -1.45 3.74 26.20
CA THR A 177 -1.33 4.72 27.28
C THR A 177 -2.51 4.60 28.23
N TYR A 178 -2.28 4.87 29.51
CA TYR A 178 -3.28 4.71 30.57
C TYR A 178 -3.51 6.01 31.33
N THR A 179 -4.78 6.30 31.60
CA THR A 179 -5.24 7.33 32.53
C THR A 179 -6.06 6.68 33.64
N GLY A 180 -5.91 7.18 34.88
CA GLY A 180 -6.54 6.59 36.06
C GLY A 180 -5.82 5.32 36.53
N THR A 181 -6.51 4.53 37.36
CA THR A 181 -5.94 3.31 37.95
C THR A 181 -6.46 2.06 37.25
N TRP A 182 -5.56 1.42 36.52
CA TRP A 182 -5.65 0.09 35.92
C TRP A 182 -4.80 -0.91 36.72
N LEU A 183 -5.42 -1.99 37.16
CA LEU A 183 -4.80 -3.05 37.95
C LEU A 183 -4.35 -4.19 37.03
N PRO A 184 -3.09 -4.65 37.14
CA PRO A 184 -2.60 -5.78 36.35
C PRO A 184 -3.23 -7.10 36.81
N ASN A 185 -3.48 -7.98 35.86
CA ASN A 185 -3.93 -9.34 36.09
C ASN A 185 -3.06 -10.31 35.28
N SER A 186 -2.36 -11.23 35.94
CA SER A 186 -1.59 -12.26 35.28
C SER A 186 -2.40 -13.55 35.20
N SER A 187 -2.70 -13.98 33.97
CA SER A 187 -3.47 -15.19 33.71
C SER A 187 -3.11 -15.75 32.34
N ALA A 188 -2.78 -17.04 32.28
CA ALA A 188 -2.48 -17.73 31.03
C ALA A 188 -3.67 -17.84 30.06
N ALA A 189 -4.89 -17.48 30.51
CA ALA A 189 -6.06 -17.42 29.65
C ALA A 189 -6.07 -16.17 28.76
N ASN A 190 -5.37 -15.10 29.15
CA ASN A 190 -5.29 -13.84 28.41
C ASN A 190 -4.21 -13.93 27.32
N SER A 191 -4.31 -13.07 26.31
CA SER A 191 -3.26 -12.85 25.32
C SER A 191 -1.98 -12.39 26.03
N GLY A 192 -0.81 -12.84 25.56
CA GLY A 192 0.47 -12.54 26.21
C GLY A 192 0.64 -13.06 27.66
N GLY A 193 -0.39 -13.68 28.26
CA GLY A 193 -0.41 -14.13 29.65
C GLY A 193 -0.81 -13.07 30.69
N SER A 194 -1.29 -11.90 30.25
CA SER A 194 -1.69 -10.81 31.16
C SER A 194 -2.82 -9.97 30.58
N ALA A 195 -3.53 -9.25 31.44
CA ALA A 195 -4.50 -8.21 31.08
C ALA A 195 -4.43 -7.10 32.13
N VAL A 196 -5.14 -6.00 31.90
CA VAL A 196 -5.37 -4.95 32.91
C VAL A 196 -6.86 -4.71 33.07
N LEU A 197 -7.28 -4.25 34.26
CA LEU A 197 -8.68 -3.91 34.52
C LEU A 197 -8.83 -2.61 35.32
N ALA A 198 -9.91 -1.89 35.09
CA ALA A 198 -10.27 -0.70 35.86
C ALA A 198 -11.77 -0.67 36.19
N THR A 199 -12.10 -0.01 37.30
CA THR A 199 -13.48 0.15 37.81
C THR A 199 -13.89 1.60 37.98
N ASN A 200 -12.92 2.49 38.13
CA ASN A 200 -13.17 3.91 38.39
C ASN A 200 -13.64 4.61 37.12
N ALA A 201 -14.72 5.38 37.25
CA ALA A 201 -15.23 6.20 36.16
C ALA A 201 -14.15 7.19 35.68
N GLY A 202 -13.99 7.30 34.36
CA GLY A 202 -13.00 8.15 33.73
C GLY A 202 -11.60 7.55 33.61
N SER A 203 -11.33 6.37 34.18
CA SER A 203 -10.12 5.60 33.81
C SER A 203 -10.19 5.26 32.33
N SER A 204 -9.08 5.38 31.60
CA SER A 204 -9.03 5.07 30.17
C SER A 204 -7.75 4.36 29.74
N ALA A 205 -7.88 3.54 28.70
CA ALA A 205 -6.78 2.94 27.95
C ALA A 205 -6.88 3.41 26.50
N THR A 206 -5.81 4.00 25.97
CA THR A 206 -5.76 4.58 24.63
C THR A 206 -4.62 3.96 23.84
N ILE A 207 -4.94 3.39 22.68
CA ILE A 207 -3.98 2.87 21.72
C ILE A 207 -3.95 3.76 20.47
N GLY A 208 -2.77 4.20 20.08
CA GLY A 208 -2.52 4.74 18.74
C GLY A 208 -2.20 3.60 17.78
N PHE A 209 -2.81 3.56 16.60
CA PHE A 209 -2.57 2.51 15.61
C PHE A 209 -2.54 3.07 14.19
N SER A 210 -1.89 2.34 13.28
CA SER A 210 -1.90 2.63 11.84
C SER A 210 -2.57 1.48 11.11
N GLY A 211 -3.74 1.73 10.51
CA GLY A 211 -4.55 0.67 9.92
C GLY A 211 -5.88 1.15 9.36
N THR A 212 -6.71 0.21 8.95
CA THR A 212 -8.08 0.44 8.44
C THR A 212 -9.16 -0.11 9.38
N GLY A 213 -8.75 -0.71 10.49
CA GLY A 213 -9.64 -1.25 11.49
C GLY A 213 -8.90 -1.68 12.74
N ILE A 214 -9.64 -1.87 13.83
CA ILE A 214 -9.11 -2.36 15.10
C ILE A 214 -10.20 -3.10 15.87
N THR A 215 -9.80 -4.16 16.56
CA THR A 215 -10.63 -4.87 17.53
C THR A 215 -10.03 -4.77 18.93
N TRP A 216 -10.84 -4.37 19.91
CA TRP A 216 -10.52 -4.49 21.33
C TRP A 216 -10.86 -5.90 21.82
N ILE A 217 -9.87 -6.56 22.40
CA ILE A 217 -9.96 -7.88 23.00
C ILE A 217 -9.99 -7.72 24.53
N ALA A 218 -10.93 -8.37 25.20
CA ALA A 218 -11.10 -8.29 26.65
C ALA A 218 -11.35 -9.66 27.29
N TYR A 219 -11.01 -9.76 28.58
CA TYR A 219 -11.63 -10.73 29.46
C TYR A 219 -13.03 -10.22 29.85
N ARG A 220 -14.05 -11.07 29.77
CA ARG A 220 -15.43 -10.72 30.12
C ARG A 220 -15.99 -11.72 31.11
N ASP A 221 -16.61 -11.22 32.17
CA ASP A 221 -17.15 -12.03 33.27
C ASP A 221 -18.41 -11.42 33.90
N GLN A 222 -18.89 -12.07 34.96
CA GLN A 222 -20.08 -11.63 35.69
C GLN A 222 -19.87 -10.38 36.55
N SER A 223 -18.63 -9.89 36.67
CA SER A 223 -18.26 -8.66 37.38
C SER A 223 -17.96 -7.52 36.41
N SER A 224 -18.12 -7.75 35.11
CA SER A 224 -17.79 -6.79 34.06
C SER A 224 -18.85 -5.70 33.92
N GLY A 225 -18.39 -4.49 33.58
CA GLY A 225 -19.19 -3.26 33.54
C GLY A 225 -19.27 -2.65 32.15
N ILE A 226 -19.55 -1.34 32.11
CA ILE A 226 -19.81 -0.61 30.87
C ILE A 226 -18.64 0.33 30.56
N ALA A 227 -18.18 0.30 29.30
CA ALA A 227 -17.15 1.19 28.76
C ALA A 227 -17.68 2.02 27.59
N LYS A 228 -17.21 3.26 27.47
CA LYS A 228 -17.36 4.05 26.24
C LYS A 228 -16.15 3.82 25.34
N VAL A 229 -16.39 3.65 24.05
CA VAL A 229 -15.35 3.46 23.05
C VAL A 229 -15.37 4.64 22.09
N TYR A 230 -14.23 5.31 21.98
CA TYR A 230 -14.01 6.43 21.08
C TYR A 230 -13.00 6.06 20.02
N VAL A 231 -13.23 6.50 18.78
CA VAL A 231 -12.26 6.44 17.70
C VAL A 231 -11.99 7.86 17.23
N ASP A 232 -10.73 8.26 17.22
CA ASP A 232 -10.30 9.62 16.86
C ASP A 232 -11.02 10.73 17.65
N GLY A 233 -11.27 10.46 18.94
CA GLY A 233 -11.98 11.35 19.85
C GLY A 233 -13.51 11.38 19.68
N ILE A 234 -14.06 10.66 18.71
CA ILE A 234 -15.50 10.56 18.47
C ILE A 234 -16.05 9.33 19.18
N LEU A 235 -17.10 9.50 19.98
CA LEU A 235 -17.78 8.39 20.66
C LEU A 235 -18.46 7.49 19.62
N MET A 236 -17.97 6.26 19.48
CA MET A 236 -18.51 5.28 18.54
C MET A 236 -19.52 4.36 19.19
N SER A 237 -19.27 3.93 20.44
CA SER A 237 -20.13 2.99 21.13
C SER A 237 -20.06 3.11 22.65
N THR A 238 -21.10 2.64 23.32
CA THR A 238 -21.11 2.32 24.75
C THR A 238 -21.35 0.82 24.87
N VAL A 239 -20.36 0.10 25.38
CA VAL A 239 -20.27 -1.36 25.35
C VAL A 239 -20.42 -1.89 26.77
N ASP A 240 -21.44 -2.72 26.99
CA ASP A 240 -21.55 -3.56 28.19
C ASP A 240 -20.71 -4.82 28.00
N THR A 241 -19.72 -5.01 28.88
CA THR A 241 -18.78 -6.11 28.81
C THR A 241 -19.16 -7.29 29.72
N TYR A 242 -20.33 -7.27 30.37
CA TYR A 242 -20.86 -8.42 31.12
C TYR A 242 -20.89 -9.70 30.29
N LEU A 243 -20.49 -10.83 30.88
CA LEU A 243 -20.65 -12.14 30.26
C LEU A 243 -20.76 -13.27 31.29
N SER A 244 -21.71 -14.18 31.08
CA SER A 244 -21.81 -15.43 31.86
C SER A 244 -22.03 -16.63 30.93
N PRO A 245 -21.16 -17.67 31.00
CA PRO A 245 -19.96 -17.79 31.83
C PRO A 245 -18.82 -16.87 31.38
N ALA A 246 -17.84 -16.65 32.26
CA ALA A 246 -16.67 -15.83 31.96
C ALA A 246 -15.83 -16.42 30.79
N GLN A 247 -15.31 -15.55 29.93
CA GLN A 247 -14.47 -15.91 28.79
C GLN A 247 -13.30 -14.91 28.64
N ALA A 248 -12.12 -15.44 28.33
CA ALA A 248 -10.94 -14.64 27.99
C ALA A 248 -10.85 -14.39 26.48
N GLN A 249 -10.06 -13.41 26.07
CA GLN A 249 -9.76 -13.10 24.67
C GLN A 249 -11.02 -12.85 23.81
N VAL A 250 -12.04 -12.20 24.37
CA VAL A 250 -13.31 -11.94 23.67
C VAL A 250 -13.20 -10.66 22.82
N PRO A 251 -13.49 -10.72 21.51
CA PRO A 251 -13.70 -9.53 20.69
C PRO A 251 -14.88 -8.71 21.23
N THR A 252 -14.57 -7.60 21.86
CA THR A 252 -15.54 -6.81 22.64
C THR A 252 -16.03 -5.60 21.87
N TYR A 253 -15.17 -5.03 21.01
CA TYR A 253 -15.55 -4.00 20.06
C TYR A 253 -14.68 -4.13 18.81
N THR A 254 -15.29 -4.04 17.63
CA THR A 254 -14.59 -4.05 16.33
C THR A 254 -15.06 -2.87 15.51
N ILE A 255 -14.12 -2.18 14.87
CA ILE A 255 -14.39 -1.21 13.81
C ILE A 255 -13.49 -1.50 12.62
N ASP A 256 -14.08 -1.51 11.43
CA ASP A 256 -13.41 -1.71 10.15
C ASP A 256 -13.75 -0.57 9.18
N GLY A 257 -13.08 -0.51 8.04
CA GLY A 257 -13.38 0.45 6.97
C GLY A 257 -12.97 1.88 7.28
N LEU A 258 -12.09 2.08 8.27
CA LEU A 258 -11.42 3.37 8.47
C LEU A 258 -10.53 3.68 7.26
N ALA A 259 -10.33 4.96 7.00
CA ALA A 259 -9.35 5.39 6.00
C ALA A 259 -7.97 4.79 6.37
N SER A 260 -7.16 4.43 5.38
CA SER A 260 -5.80 3.98 5.69
C SER A 260 -5.02 5.14 6.31
N GLY A 261 -4.58 5.00 7.55
CA GLY A 261 -3.79 6.02 8.23
C GLY A 261 -3.64 5.78 9.71
N ALA A 262 -3.13 6.79 10.41
CA ALA A 262 -3.02 6.80 11.86
C ALA A 262 -4.38 7.13 12.50
N HIS A 263 -4.74 6.33 13.49
CA HIS A 263 -5.99 6.41 14.24
C HIS A 263 -5.73 6.20 15.73
N THR A 264 -6.71 6.55 16.54
CA THR A 264 -6.71 6.28 17.98
C THR A 264 -7.98 5.54 18.39
N LEU A 265 -7.84 4.54 19.25
CA LEU A 265 -8.95 3.91 19.96
C LEU A 265 -8.79 4.18 21.46
N MET A 266 -9.81 4.78 22.07
CA MET A 266 -9.85 5.02 23.52
C MET A 266 -11.02 4.26 24.15
N ILE A 267 -10.71 3.50 25.20
CA ILE A 267 -11.68 2.79 26.03
C ILE A 267 -11.76 3.55 27.37
N GLU A 268 -12.93 4.11 27.68
CA GLU A 268 -13.18 4.88 28.90
C GLU A 268 -14.16 4.11 29.81
N VAL A 269 -13.76 3.86 31.05
CA VAL A 269 -14.59 3.19 32.05
C VAL A 269 -15.68 4.12 32.55
N THR A 270 -16.93 3.68 32.56
CA THR A 270 -18.05 4.50 33.04
C THR A 270 -18.27 4.41 34.55
N GLY A 271 -17.75 3.37 35.19
CA GLY A 271 -18.06 3.03 36.58
C GLY A 271 -19.46 2.44 36.80
N THR A 272 -20.21 2.19 35.72
CA THR A 272 -21.56 1.61 35.76
C THR A 272 -21.58 0.19 35.19
N HIS A 273 -22.62 -0.59 35.52
CA HIS A 273 -22.82 -1.97 35.06
C HIS A 273 -24.31 -2.29 34.88
N ASP A 274 -24.62 -3.33 34.11
CA ASP A 274 -25.98 -3.86 34.01
C ASP A 274 -26.42 -4.49 35.34
N SER A 275 -27.72 -4.50 35.62
CA SER A 275 -28.29 -5.10 36.83
C SER A 275 -27.93 -6.59 37.06
N SER A 276 -27.49 -7.29 36.01
CA SER A 276 -27.04 -8.68 36.05
C SER A 276 -25.57 -8.84 36.46
N SER A 277 -24.79 -7.76 36.45
CA SER A 277 -23.38 -7.75 36.86
C SER A 277 -23.24 -7.55 38.37
N ASN A 278 -22.18 -8.10 38.94
CA ASN A 278 -21.85 -7.89 40.36
C ASN A 278 -21.08 -6.59 40.61
N GLU A 279 -20.34 -6.10 39.61
CA GLU A 279 -19.39 -4.99 39.71
C GLU A 279 -19.28 -4.26 38.34
N SER A 280 -18.44 -3.22 38.26
CA SER A 280 -18.22 -2.40 37.05
C SER A 280 -16.84 -2.61 36.39
N TRP A 281 -16.34 -3.84 36.29
CA TRP A 281 -14.97 -4.09 35.80
C TRP A 281 -14.87 -3.95 34.27
N VAL A 282 -13.91 -3.17 33.79
CA VAL A 282 -13.58 -3.09 32.36
C VAL A 282 -12.17 -3.61 32.16
N TRP A 283 -12.03 -4.63 31.32
CA TRP A 283 -10.78 -5.34 31.07
C TRP A 283 -10.19 -4.99 29.71
N VAL A 284 -8.88 -4.79 29.63
CA VAL A 284 -8.13 -4.70 28.37
C VAL A 284 -7.11 -5.82 28.36
N ASP A 285 -7.30 -6.76 27.43
CA ASP A 285 -6.41 -7.89 27.19
C ASP A 285 -5.46 -7.53 26.04
N ALA A 286 -5.99 -7.24 24.85
CA ALA A 286 -5.17 -6.87 23.70
C ALA A 286 -5.96 -6.11 22.62
N PHE A 287 -5.27 -5.80 21.52
CA PHE A 287 -5.84 -5.16 20.34
C PHE A 287 -5.42 -5.89 19.07
N ASP A 288 -6.37 -6.20 18.19
CA ASP A 288 -6.07 -6.68 16.83
C ASP A 288 -6.22 -5.54 15.85
N VAL A 289 -5.10 -5.04 15.33
CA VAL A 289 -5.09 -3.98 14.32
C VAL A 289 -5.20 -4.60 12.94
N VAL A 290 -6.24 -4.21 12.20
CA VAL A 290 -6.33 -4.48 10.77
C VAL A 290 -5.42 -3.47 10.10
N GLY A 291 -4.26 -3.95 9.64
CA GLY A 291 -3.34 -3.11 8.91
C GLY A 291 -3.97 -2.48 7.69
N SER A 292 -3.35 -1.41 7.22
CA SER A 292 -3.42 -1.06 5.80
C SER A 292 -2.70 -2.18 5.04
N GLY A 293 -3.34 -3.34 4.90
CA GLY A 293 -3.00 -4.21 3.79
C GLY A 293 -3.04 -3.28 2.58
N SER A 294 -1.96 -3.23 1.78
CA SER A 294 -2.11 -2.74 0.41
C SER A 294 -3.40 -3.39 -0.06
N GLN A 295 -4.41 -2.63 -0.46
CA GLN A 295 -5.43 -3.22 -1.29
C GLN A 295 -4.61 -3.93 -2.36
N ALA A 296 -4.60 -5.26 -2.37
CA ALA A 296 -3.79 -6.01 -3.31
C ALA A 296 -4.37 -5.59 -4.65
N ILE A 297 -3.73 -4.62 -5.31
CA ILE A 297 -4.14 -4.22 -6.64
C ILE A 297 -3.99 -5.53 -7.39
N PRO A 298 -5.08 -6.05 -7.98
CA PRO A 298 -4.98 -7.30 -8.69
C PRO A 298 -3.81 -7.18 -9.67
N PRO A 299 -2.99 -8.22 -9.82
CA PRO A 299 -1.85 -8.13 -10.70
C PRO A 299 -2.31 -7.67 -12.08
N SER A 300 -1.64 -6.65 -12.60
CA SER A 300 -2.09 -5.93 -13.79
C SER A 300 -0.96 -5.76 -14.80
N PRO A 301 -1.22 -5.99 -16.09
CA PRO A 301 -0.27 -5.66 -17.15
C PRO A 301 -0.01 -4.15 -17.18
N THR A 302 1.25 -3.75 -17.35
CA THR A 302 1.64 -2.33 -17.39
C THR A 302 2.24 -1.92 -18.73
N GLY A 303 2.94 -2.82 -19.43
CA GLY A 303 3.77 -2.43 -20.56
C GLY A 303 4.16 -3.57 -21.50
N VAL A 304 4.50 -3.20 -22.73
CA VAL A 304 5.09 -4.06 -23.76
C VAL A 304 6.17 -3.23 -24.48
N SER A 305 7.34 -3.81 -24.71
CA SER A 305 8.42 -3.22 -25.50
C SER A 305 9.10 -4.24 -26.41
N PRO A 306 9.24 -3.98 -27.73
CA PRO A 306 8.61 -2.87 -28.45
C PRO A 306 7.08 -3.02 -28.48
N ALA A 307 6.35 -1.90 -28.39
CA ALA A 307 4.88 -1.91 -28.37
C ALA A 307 4.24 -2.08 -29.76
N ALA A 308 5.00 -1.86 -30.83
CA ALA A 308 4.63 -2.23 -32.20
C ALA A 308 5.87 -2.53 -33.04
N GLY A 309 5.68 -3.24 -34.14
CA GLY A 309 6.72 -3.52 -35.13
C GLY A 309 6.26 -4.56 -36.13
N ASN A 310 7.19 -4.98 -36.98
CA ASN A 310 6.97 -6.02 -37.98
C ASN A 310 8.15 -6.99 -37.99
N GLY A 311 7.88 -8.27 -38.26
CA GLY A 311 8.92 -9.27 -38.41
C GLY A 311 8.49 -10.69 -38.05
N LEU A 312 9.28 -11.67 -38.48
CA LEU A 312 9.06 -13.08 -38.15
C LEU A 312 9.74 -13.51 -36.84
N SER A 313 10.51 -12.62 -36.20
CA SER A 313 11.17 -12.89 -34.92
C SER A 313 11.34 -11.59 -34.14
N GLN A 314 11.02 -11.62 -32.85
CA GLN A 314 11.17 -10.48 -31.95
C GLN A 314 11.33 -10.95 -30.51
N THR A 315 12.14 -10.21 -29.75
CA THR A 315 12.18 -10.33 -28.29
C THR A 315 11.30 -9.24 -27.67
N PHE A 316 10.23 -9.63 -26.99
CA PHE A 316 9.32 -8.72 -26.29
C PHE A 316 9.66 -8.69 -24.80
N ALA A 317 9.75 -7.51 -24.22
CA ALA A 317 9.69 -7.31 -22.77
C ALA A 317 8.27 -6.89 -22.39
N VAL A 318 7.54 -7.78 -21.71
CA VAL A 318 6.22 -7.48 -21.17
C VAL A 318 6.29 -7.29 -19.66
N THR A 319 5.57 -6.31 -19.12
CA THR A 319 5.64 -5.97 -17.70
C THR A 319 4.30 -6.09 -17.01
N PHE A 320 4.32 -6.57 -15.78
CA PHE A 320 3.15 -6.72 -14.90
C PHE A 320 3.48 -6.14 -13.53
N ALA A 321 2.54 -5.40 -12.93
CA ALA A 321 2.66 -4.89 -11.57
C ALA A 321 1.81 -5.72 -10.61
N ASP A 322 2.39 -6.10 -9.47
CA ASP A 322 1.73 -6.79 -8.36
C ASP A 322 2.33 -6.27 -7.03
N SER A 323 1.53 -5.53 -6.25
CA SER A 323 1.98 -4.92 -4.99
C SER A 323 2.29 -5.93 -3.89
N ALA A 324 1.90 -7.19 -4.06
CA ALA A 324 2.21 -8.29 -3.15
C ALA A 324 3.38 -9.17 -3.65
N GLY A 325 4.01 -8.78 -4.76
CA GLY A 325 5.20 -9.43 -5.31
C GLY A 325 4.96 -10.80 -5.94
N TRP A 326 6.04 -11.46 -6.34
CA TRP A 326 6.00 -12.73 -7.08
C TRP A 326 5.32 -13.87 -6.32
N GLN A 327 5.29 -13.81 -4.99
CA GLN A 327 4.62 -14.79 -4.16
C GLN A 327 3.10 -14.75 -4.31
N ASN A 328 2.53 -13.62 -4.76
CA ASN A 328 1.09 -13.48 -4.99
C ASN A 328 0.69 -13.85 -6.42
N LEU A 329 1.51 -13.51 -7.41
CA LEU A 329 1.22 -13.81 -8.81
C LEU A 329 1.07 -15.32 -9.04
N ALA A 330 -0.11 -15.75 -9.50
CA ALA A 330 -0.36 -17.14 -9.88
C ALA A 330 0.03 -17.40 -11.33
N VAL A 331 -0.33 -16.47 -12.23
CA VAL A 331 -0.10 -16.60 -13.67
C VAL A 331 -0.01 -15.24 -14.34
N ALA A 332 0.86 -15.14 -15.35
CA ALA A 332 0.92 -14.04 -16.30
C ALA A 332 0.67 -14.58 -17.72
N ASP A 333 -0.31 -14.01 -18.39
CA ASP A 333 -0.81 -14.43 -19.69
C ASP A 333 -0.40 -13.42 -20.77
N VAL A 334 0.08 -13.94 -21.91
CA VAL A 334 0.39 -13.17 -23.13
C VAL A 334 -0.27 -13.86 -24.31
N LEU A 335 -1.34 -13.27 -24.82
CA LEU A 335 -2.07 -13.74 -25.99
C LEU A 335 -1.77 -12.82 -27.16
N ILE A 336 -1.14 -13.36 -28.20
CA ILE A 336 -0.91 -12.65 -29.47
C ILE A 336 -1.87 -13.22 -30.51
N ASN A 337 -2.92 -12.46 -30.82
CA ASN A 337 -3.90 -12.81 -31.85
C ASN A 337 -4.62 -11.56 -32.39
N ASN A 338 -5.55 -11.70 -33.33
CA ASN A 338 -6.37 -10.59 -33.85
C ASN A 338 -7.58 -10.24 -32.96
N GLY A 339 -7.80 -11.00 -31.88
CA GLY A 339 -8.83 -10.78 -30.87
C GLY A 339 -8.55 -11.59 -29.61
N LEU A 340 -9.37 -11.44 -28.57
CA LEU A 340 -9.29 -12.21 -27.33
C LEU A 340 -9.82 -13.65 -27.54
N ASP A 341 -9.10 -14.43 -28.34
CA ASP A 341 -9.39 -15.83 -28.65
C ASP A 341 -8.10 -16.65 -28.60
N GLY A 342 -8.06 -17.67 -27.75
CA GLY A 342 -6.92 -18.57 -27.59
C GLY A 342 -6.75 -19.59 -28.71
N ARG A 343 -7.77 -19.78 -29.56
CA ARG A 343 -7.71 -20.71 -30.69
C ARG A 343 -6.82 -20.16 -31.79
N HIS A 344 -5.96 -21.01 -32.34
CA HIS A 344 -5.01 -20.64 -33.40
C HIS A 344 -4.23 -19.35 -33.06
N ALA A 345 -3.76 -19.24 -31.83
CA ALA A 345 -3.07 -18.08 -31.30
C ALA A 345 -1.66 -18.42 -30.80
N CYS A 346 -0.80 -17.42 -30.73
CA CYS A 346 0.42 -17.52 -29.94
C CYS A 346 0.08 -17.15 -28.49
N PHE A 347 -0.39 -18.12 -27.71
CA PHE A 347 -0.82 -17.91 -26.32
C PHE A 347 0.19 -18.51 -25.34
N VAL A 348 0.98 -17.61 -24.75
CA VAL A 348 2.00 -17.92 -23.76
C VAL A 348 1.45 -17.72 -22.34
N VAL A 349 1.72 -18.67 -21.47
CA VAL A 349 1.34 -18.65 -20.05
C VAL A 349 2.61 -18.81 -19.22
N PHE A 350 2.84 -17.91 -18.27
CA PHE A 350 3.98 -17.95 -17.37
C PHE A 350 3.53 -18.13 -15.92
N VAL A 351 4.08 -19.14 -15.25
CA VAL A 351 3.84 -19.42 -13.83
C VAL A 351 5.15 -19.21 -13.06
N PRO A 352 5.24 -18.21 -12.17
CA PRO A 352 6.47 -17.93 -11.42
C PRO A 352 6.73 -19.01 -10.36
N SER A 353 8.00 -19.40 -10.20
CA SER A 353 8.50 -20.26 -9.12
C SER A 353 9.53 -19.55 -8.23
N GLY A 354 9.90 -18.31 -8.57
CA GLY A 354 10.83 -17.47 -7.82
C GLY A 354 10.98 -16.09 -8.47
N ALA A 355 11.80 -15.23 -7.86
CA ALA A 355 12.03 -13.85 -8.33
C ALA A 355 12.70 -13.74 -9.71
N SER A 356 13.28 -14.83 -10.21
CA SER A 356 13.87 -14.89 -11.56
C SER A 356 13.65 -16.24 -12.24
N SER A 357 12.70 -17.03 -11.76
CA SER A 357 12.44 -18.38 -12.28
C SER A 357 10.96 -18.70 -12.40
N GLY A 358 10.62 -19.57 -13.35
CA GLY A 358 9.25 -20.03 -13.54
C GLY A 358 9.12 -21.05 -14.67
N SER A 359 7.88 -21.46 -14.94
CA SER A 359 7.54 -22.34 -16.06
C SER A 359 6.78 -21.54 -17.12
N LEU A 360 7.23 -21.65 -18.36
CA LEU A 360 6.56 -21.08 -19.52
C LEU A 360 5.86 -22.19 -20.30
N PHE A 361 4.60 -21.95 -20.64
CA PHE A 361 3.76 -22.83 -21.44
C PHE A 361 3.35 -22.09 -22.70
N LEU A 362 3.32 -22.80 -23.83
CA LEU A 362 2.65 -22.34 -25.04
C LEU A 362 1.46 -23.27 -25.28
N LEU A 363 0.26 -22.70 -25.39
CA LEU A 363 -0.95 -23.48 -25.64
C LEU A 363 -0.95 -24.04 -27.07
N ASP A 364 -1.62 -25.17 -27.22
CA ASP A 364 -1.85 -25.77 -28.54
C ASP A 364 -2.86 -24.94 -29.37
N ASP A 365 -3.08 -25.35 -30.61
CA ASP A 365 -3.96 -24.65 -31.55
C ASP A 365 -5.44 -24.62 -31.08
N THR A 366 -5.83 -25.41 -30.07
CA THR A 366 -7.20 -25.41 -29.51
C THR A 366 -7.42 -24.29 -28.50
N GLY A 367 -6.35 -23.75 -27.91
CA GLY A 367 -6.43 -22.70 -26.90
C GLY A 367 -6.99 -23.13 -25.54
N ALA A 368 -7.10 -24.44 -25.27
CA ALA A 368 -7.65 -24.95 -24.01
C ALA A 368 -6.62 -24.92 -22.86
N THR A 369 -6.96 -24.22 -21.76
CA THR A 369 -6.22 -24.28 -20.50
C THR A 369 -6.40 -25.66 -19.85
N GLY A 370 -5.33 -26.46 -19.77
CA GLY A 370 -5.36 -27.80 -19.16
C GLY A 370 -5.13 -28.98 -20.13
N GLY A 371 -4.90 -28.72 -21.42
CA GLY A 371 -4.34 -29.70 -22.36
C GLY A 371 -2.83 -29.95 -22.13
N PRO A 372 -2.20 -30.90 -22.84
CA PRO A 372 -0.76 -31.18 -22.72
C PRO A 372 0.07 -30.01 -23.30
N ALA A 373 0.14 -28.90 -22.57
CA ALA A 373 1.03 -27.79 -22.91
C ALA A 373 2.47 -28.20 -22.55
N SER A 374 3.38 -28.11 -23.53
CA SER A 374 4.79 -28.33 -23.29
C SER A 374 5.33 -27.20 -22.41
N ALA A 375 5.74 -27.54 -21.18
CA ALA A 375 6.35 -26.59 -20.26
C ALA A 375 7.86 -26.50 -20.48
N ILE A 376 8.40 -25.30 -20.49
CA ILE A 376 9.84 -25.05 -20.53
C ILE A 376 10.24 -24.13 -19.36
N PRO A 377 11.29 -24.46 -18.59
CA PRO A 377 11.71 -23.61 -17.47
C PRO A 377 12.37 -22.32 -17.99
N LEU A 378 12.17 -21.24 -17.24
CA LEU A 378 12.91 -19.98 -17.36
C LEU A 378 13.72 -19.73 -16.08
N PRO A 379 15.01 -19.34 -16.17
CA PRO A 379 15.84 -19.43 -17.37
C PRO A 379 16.03 -20.90 -17.80
N GLY A 380 16.26 -21.13 -19.09
CA GLY A 380 16.41 -22.47 -19.64
C GLY A 380 16.93 -22.49 -21.06
N SER A 381 16.91 -23.65 -21.69
CA SER A 381 17.29 -23.85 -23.09
C SER A 381 16.22 -24.68 -23.82
N GLY A 382 16.17 -24.56 -25.15
CA GLY A 382 15.15 -25.21 -25.98
C GLY A 382 14.05 -24.25 -26.43
N SER A 383 12.98 -24.78 -27.00
CA SER A 383 11.83 -24.00 -27.46
C SER A 383 10.54 -24.79 -27.34
N VAL A 384 9.44 -24.06 -27.16
CA VAL A 384 8.07 -24.57 -27.26
C VAL A 384 7.42 -23.96 -28.49
N SER A 385 6.60 -24.71 -29.23
CA SER A 385 6.01 -24.23 -30.50
C SER A 385 4.62 -24.81 -30.77
N ASN A 386 3.77 -24.01 -31.42
CA ASN A 386 2.52 -24.43 -32.04
C ASN A 386 2.50 -24.01 -33.53
N SER A 387 1.34 -24.05 -34.20
CA SER A 387 1.27 -23.71 -35.62
C SER A 387 1.43 -22.20 -35.90
N GLN A 388 1.37 -21.34 -34.88
CA GLN A 388 1.47 -19.88 -35.02
C GLN A 388 2.82 -19.31 -34.61
N CYS A 389 3.44 -19.85 -33.55
CA CYS A 389 4.70 -19.32 -33.05
C CYS A 389 5.55 -20.37 -32.31
N ALA A 390 6.82 -20.00 -32.07
CA ALA A 390 7.73 -20.69 -31.18
C ALA A 390 8.35 -19.70 -30.18
N VAL A 391 8.49 -20.10 -28.92
CA VAL A 391 9.15 -19.33 -27.86
C VAL A 391 10.46 -20.00 -27.48
N ASN A 392 11.57 -19.27 -27.60
CA ASN A 392 12.91 -19.78 -27.29
C ASN A 392 13.32 -19.41 -25.86
N ALA A 393 13.55 -20.41 -25.00
CA ALA A 393 13.90 -20.20 -23.60
C ALA A 393 15.29 -19.58 -23.40
N ALA A 394 16.25 -19.81 -24.31
CA ALA A 394 17.59 -19.22 -24.19
C ALA A 394 17.61 -17.70 -24.42
N GLY A 395 16.61 -17.18 -25.16
CA GLY A 395 16.40 -15.75 -25.36
C GLY A 395 15.31 -15.15 -24.46
N SER A 396 14.75 -15.95 -23.56
CA SER A 396 13.64 -15.56 -22.68
C SER A 396 14.08 -15.57 -21.21
N SER A 397 13.47 -14.73 -20.39
CA SER A 397 13.80 -14.61 -18.97
C SER A 397 12.64 -14.00 -18.19
N ALA A 398 12.62 -14.22 -16.88
CA ALA A 398 11.75 -13.52 -15.96
C ALA A 398 12.62 -12.81 -14.92
N SER A 399 12.29 -11.57 -14.61
CA SER A 399 12.97 -10.81 -13.56
C SER A 399 11.97 -9.94 -12.78
N TRP A 400 12.07 -9.98 -11.46
CA TRP A 400 11.33 -9.10 -10.58
C TRP A 400 12.22 -7.96 -10.08
N ALA A 401 11.66 -6.74 -10.11
CA ALA A 401 12.28 -5.55 -9.53
C ALA A 401 11.20 -4.72 -8.82
N GLY A 402 11.31 -4.58 -7.50
CA GLY A 402 10.22 -4.04 -6.68
C GLY A 402 8.94 -4.84 -6.87
N ASP A 403 7.86 -4.15 -7.23
CA ASP A 403 6.53 -4.73 -7.46
C ASP A 403 6.27 -5.11 -8.93
N THR A 404 7.31 -5.07 -9.78
CA THR A 404 7.16 -5.29 -11.24
C THR A 404 7.87 -6.56 -11.68
N LEU A 405 7.10 -7.46 -12.32
CA LEU A 405 7.62 -8.54 -13.15
C LEU A 405 7.93 -7.98 -14.55
N THR A 406 9.14 -8.22 -15.04
CA THR A 406 9.48 -8.13 -16.46
C THR A 406 9.68 -9.54 -17.01
N LEU A 407 8.83 -9.95 -17.95
CA LEU A 407 8.95 -11.20 -18.68
C LEU A 407 9.48 -10.88 -20.09
N THR A 408 10.68 -11.36 -20.38
CA THR A 408 11.32 -11.25 -21.70
C THR A 408 11.03 -12.52 -22.48
N LEU A 409 10.42 -12.40 -23.66
CA LEU A 409 9.98 -13.50 -24.51
C LEU A 409 10.60 -13.39 -25.89
N ALA A 410 11.49 -14.32 -26.25
CA ALA A 410 12.02 -14.44 -27.60
C ALA A 410 11.07 -15.29 -28.46
N ILE A 411 10.26 -14.62 -29.28
CA ILE A 411 9.18 -15.23 -30.07
C ILE A 411 9.56 -15.23 -31.55
N ALA A 412 9.45 -16.39 -32.20
CA ALA A 412 9.48 -16.55 -33.64
C ALA A 412 8.08 -16.88 -34.16
N PHE A 413 7.59 -16.14 -35.16
CA PHE A 413 6.27 -16.33 -35.74
C PHE A 413 6.35 -17.16 -37.02
N ASN A 414 5.33 -17.98 -37.26
CA ASN A 414 5.16 -18.67 -38.52
C ASN A 414 4.57 -17.70 -39.57
N ALA A 415 5.07 -17.72 -40.80
CA ALA A 415 4.53 -16.90 -41.88
C ALA A 415 3.05 -17.22 -42.20
N SER A 416 2.56 -18.42 -41.89
CA SER A 416 1.13 -18.73 -41.99
C SER A 416 0.26 -17.93 -41.00
N PHE A 417 0.85 -17.43 -39.91
CA PHE A 417 0.21 -16.54 -38.94
C PHE A 417 0.31 -15.06 -39.35
N SER A 418 0.50 -14.77 -40.64
CA SER A 418 0.65 -13.43 -41.19
C SER A 418 -0.49 -12.46 -40.83
N GLY A 419 -0.19 -11.16 -40.95
CA GLY A 419 -1.11 -10.06 -40.68
C GLY A 419 -0.95 -9.47 -39.28
N ASN A 420 -1.62 -8.35 -39.06
CA ASN A 420 -1.55 -7.61 -37.81
C ASN A 420 -2.21 -8.35 -36.64
N LYS A 421 -1.48 -8.42 -35.52
CA LYS A 421 -1.89 -9.02 -34.26
C LYS A 421 -1.88 -7.98 -33.15
N VAL A 422 -2.65 -8.23 -32.11
CA VAL A 422 -2.69 -7.48 -30.87
C VAL A 422 -2.07 -8.35 -29.77
N LEU A 423 -1.23 -7.74 -28.95
CA LEU A 423 -0.68 -8.35 -27.74
C LEU A 423 -1.64 -8.03 -26.59
N PHE A 424 -2.46 -9.01 -26.24
CA PHE A 424 -3.32 -8.98 -25.07
C PHE A 424 -2.60 -9.60 -23.89
N LEU A 425 -2.58 -8.89 -22.77
CA LEU A 425 -1.92 -9.33 -21.56
C LEU A 425 -2.95 -9.43 -20.44
N ALA A 426 -2.78 -10.40 -19.55
CA ALA A 426 -3.53 -10.50 -18.31
C ALA A 426 -2.63 -11.06 -17.22
N ALA A 427 -2.99 -10.83 -15.98
CA ALA A 427 -2.35 -11.47 -14.85
C ALA A 427 -3.40 -11.82 -13.79
N GLN A 428 -3.14 -12.88 -13.05
CA GLN A 428 -4.02 -13.36 -11.99
C GLN A 428 -3.21 -13.69 -10.74
N GLY A 429 -3.69 -13.22 -9.59
CA GLY A 429 -3.13 -13.52 -8.28
C GLY A 429 -3.63 -14.86 -7.74
N LYS A 430 -2.97 -15.40 -6.72
CA LYS A 430 -3.33 -16.69 -6.10
C LYS A 430 -4.70 -16.70 -5.43
N SER A 431 -5.25 -15.54 -5.11
CA SER A 431 -6.63 -15.36 -4.64
C SER A 431 -7.65 -15.21 -5.77
N ALA A 432 -7.26 -15.53 -7.02
CA ALA A 432 -8.04 -15.32 -8.24
C ALA A 432 -8.37 -13.86 -8.56
N SER A 433 -7.65 -12.89 -7.99
CA SER A 433 -7.74 -11.47 -8.32
C SER A 433 -7.12 -11.18 -9.69
N SER A 434 -7.77 -10.37 -10.54
CA SER A 434 -7.24 -9.98 -11.86
C SER A 434 -7.76 -8.61 -12.29
N ALA A 435 -6.92 -7.84 -13.00
CA ALA A 435 -7.31 -6.59 -13.67
C ALA A 435 -7.98 -6.82 -15.04
N GLY A 436 -8.16 -8.08 -15.44
CA GLY A 436 -8.69 -8.46 -16.75
C GLY A 436 -7.66 -8.33 -17.88
N TRP A 437 -8.11 -8.62 -19.10
CA TRP A 437 -7.29 -8.55 -20.31
C TRP A 437 -7.10 -7.12 -20.79
N GLN A 438 -5.89 -6.79 -21.21
CA GLN A 438 -5.50 -5.46 -21.70
C GLN A 438 -4.75 -5.55 -23.03
N ALA A 439 -5.15 -4.76 -24.02
CA ALA A 439 -4.46 -4.64 -25.30
C ALA A 439 -3.30 -3.63 -25.17
N LEU A 440 -2.07 -4.12 -25.15
CA LEU A 440 -0.89 -3.32 -24.76
C LEU A 440 0.18 -3.17 -25.85
N GLY A 441 0.01 -3.84 -26.99
CA GLY A 441 0.87 -3.70 -28.15
C GLY A 441 0.26 -4.33 -29.40
N THR A 442 0.92 -4.15 -30.53
CA THR A 442 0.58 -4.77 -31.81
C THR A 442 1.82 -5.38 -32.47
N TRP A 443 1.63 -6.31 -33.39
CA TRP A 443 2.74 -6.85 -34.17
C TRP A 443 2.27 -7.29 -35.55
N GLU A 444 2.98 -6.86 -36.59
CA GLU A 444 2.74 -7.33 -37.95
C GLU A 444 3.62 -8.55 -38.22
N VAL A 445 2.98 -9.72 -38.37
CA VAL A 445 3.66 -10.90 -38.89
C VAL A 445 3.70 -10.79 -40.42
N PRO A 446 4.88 -10.71 -41.06
CA PRO A 446 4.97 -10.50 -42.50
C PRO A 446 4.25 -11.59 -43.28
N GLY A 447 3.43 -11.17 -44.24
CA GLY A 447 2.73 -12.04 -45.18
C GLY A 447 3.20 -11.84 -46.63
N PRO A 448 2.53 -12.47 -47.60
CA PRO A 448 2.75 -12.18 -49.01
C PRO A 448 2.50 -10.71 -49.30
N VAL A 449 3.41 -10.07 -50.02
CA VAL A 449 3.24 -8.67 -50.44
C VAL A 449 2.19 -8.62 -51.55
N THR A 450 1.08 -7.93 -51.30
CA THR A 450 0.02 -7.69 -52.30
C THR A 450 0.19 -6.31 -52.93
N ALA A 451 -0.07 -6.21 -54.24
CA ALA A 451 -0.12 -4.90 -54.91
C ALA A 451 -1.33 -4.08 -54.44
N GLY A 452 -1.16 -2.76 -54.41
CA GLY A 452 -2.16 -1.79 -53.96
C GLY A 452 -1.82 -1.16 -52.60
N PRO A 453 -2.84 -0.66 -51.88
CA PRO A 453 -2.62 0.03 -50.61
C PRO A 453 -2.21 -0.94 -49.51
N ALA A 454 -1.41 -0.45 -48.57
CA ALA A 454 -0.98 -1.12 -47.35
C ALA A 454 -0.81 -0.11 -46.19
N VAL A 455 -0.71 -0.62 -44.97
CA VAL A 455 -0.57 0.18 -43.75
C VAL A 455 0.78 -0.08 -43.11
N GLY A 456 1.55 0.98 -42.88
CA GLY A 456 2.94 0.92 -42.40
C GLY A 456 3.11 1.08 -40.89
N GLY A 457 2.05 1.45 -40.15
CA GLY A 457 2.07 1.56 -38.69
C GLY A 457 1.72 2.96 -38.16
N VAL A 458 1.91 3.15 -36.84
CA VAL A 458 1.73 4.43 -36.15
C VAL A 458 2.95 4.79 -35.29
N SER A 459 3.29 6.08 -35.23
CA SER A 459 4.33 6.62 -34.37
C SER A 459 3.82 7.81 -33.55
N PRO A 460 4.00 7.84 -32.21
CA PRO A 460 4.52 6.76 -31.39
C PRO A 460 3.57 5.54 -31.42
N ALA A 461 4.16 4.34 -31.37
CA ALA A 461 3.41 3.07 -31.38
C ALA A 461 2.51 2.87 -30.15
N ARG A 462 2.92 3.49 -29.02
CA ARG A 462 2.16 3.55 -27.79
C ARG A 462 2.41 4.85 -27.03
N SER A 463 1.37 5.33 -26.36
CA SER A 463 1.45 6.45 -25.44
C SER A 463 0.53 6.25 -24.23
N ASN A 464 0.67 7.12 -23.24
CA ASN A 464 -0.15 7.17 -22.03
C ASN A 464 -0.54 8.61 -21.66
N THR A 465 -0.82 9.44 -22.67
CA THR A 465 -1.11 10.87 -22.50
C THR A 465 -2.43 11.26 -23.14
N LEU A 466 -3.10 12.27 -22.58
CA LEU A 466 -4.35 12.79 -23.15
C LEU A 466 -4.11 13.56 -24.45
N ASN A 467 -2.97 14.23 -24.60
CA ASN A 467 -2.62 15.03 -25.77
C ASN A 467 -1.40 14.44 -26.45
N GLN A 468 -1.55 13.98 -27.70
CA GLN A 468 -0.47 13.36 -28.44
C GLN A 468 -0.65 13.54 -29.95
N SER A 469 0.45 13.85 -30.64
CA SER A 469 0.50 13.77 -32.10
C SER A 469 0.88 12.36 -32.54
N TYR A 470 0.08 11.78 -33.43
CA TYR A 470 0.32 10.47 -34.01
C TYR A 470 0.51 10.58 -35.52
N THR A 471 1.58 9.98 -36.03
CA THR A 471 1.82 9.83 -37.46
C THR A 471 1.45 8.43 -37.90
N PHE A 472 0.38 8.31 -38.69
CA PHE A 472 -0.07 7.09 -39.34
C PHE A 472 0.56 7.00 -40.72
N THR A 473 1.19 5.85 -41.02
CA THR A 473 1.86 5.63 -42.29
C THR A 473 1.04 4.68 -43.15
N TYR A 474 0.83 5.06 -44.40
CA TYR A 474 0.16 4.28 -45.42
C TYR A 474 1.06 4.21 -46.65
N THR A 475 0.98 3.11 -47.39
CA THR A 475 1.72 2.94 -48.64
C THR A 475 0.81 2.46 -49.75
N ASP A 476 1.16 2.72 -51.00
CA ASP A 476 0.53 2.11 -52.17
C ASP A 476 1.57 1.84 -53.26
N THR A 477 1.55 0.65 -53.86
CA THR A 477 2.48 0.29 -54.93
C THR A 477 2.36 1.15 -56.19
N ASN A 478 1.21 1.80 -56.40
CA ASN A 478 0.96 2.75 -57.50
C ASN A 478 1.34 4.20 -57.16
N GLY A 479 1.87 4.44 -55.95
CA GLY A 479 2.23 5.76 -55.43
C GLY A 479 1.27 6.24 -54.34
N GLY A 480 1.76 7.00 -53.36
CA GLY A 480 0.97 7.42 -52.19
C GLY A 480 -0.25 8.30 -52.54
N GLN A 481 -0.25 8.91 -53.72
CA GLN A 481 -1.40 9.64 -54.28
C GLN A 481 -2.58 8.74 -54.71
N ASP A 482 -2.38 7.43 -54.85
CA ASP A 482 -3.46 6.48 -55.19
C ASP A 482 -4.36 6.16 -53.97
N ILE A 483 -3.92 6.53 -52.76
CA ILE A 483 -4.73 6.42 -51.54
C ILE A 483 -5.85 7.46 -51.61
N ALA A 484 -7.06 6.99 -51.83
CA ALA A 484 -8.26 7.82 -51.92
C ALA A 484 -8.76 8.23 -50.53
N VAL A 485 -8.73 7.31 -49.55
CA VAL A 485 -9.01 7.61 -48.13
C VAL A 485 -8.16 6.77 -47.20
N ALA A 486 -7.71 7.40 -46.12
CA ALA A 486 -7.09 6.76 -44.98
C ALA A 486 -8.02 6.86 -43.76
N ASN A 487 -8.35 5.74 -43.14
CA ASN A 487 -9.22 5.65 -41.98
C ASN A 487 -8.43 5.34 -40.72
N VAL A 488 -8.83 5.97 -39.62
CA VAL A 488 -8.31 5.71 -38.27
C VAL A 488 -9.50 5.53 -37.35
N LEU A 489 -9.56 4.42 -36.63
CA LEU A 489 -10.55 4.14 -35.59
C LEU A 489 -9.80 3.78 -34.31
N ILE A 490 -10.04 4.55 -33.26
CA ILE A 490 -9.44 4.31 -31.94
C ILE A 490 -10.55 3.88 -31.01
N ASN A 491 -10.48 2.63 -30.55
CA ASN A 491 -11.40 2.02 -29.59
C ASN A 491 -10.81 0.71 -29.05
N SER A 492 -11.45 0.13 -28.04
CA SER A 492 -11.06 -1.12 -27.38
C SER A 492 -11.31 -2.36 -28.26
N ALA A 493 -12.16 -2.22 -29.26
CA ALA A 493 -12.45 -3.20 -30.29
C ALA A 493 -12.71 -2.50 -31.62
N LEU A 494 -12.77 -3.25 -32.72
CA LEU A 494 -13.13 -2.71 -34.04
C LEU A 494 -14.64 -2.38 -34.10
N ASP A 495 -15.03 -1.32 -33.42
CA ASP A 495 -16.42 -0.83 -33.30
C ASP A 495 -16.42 0.69 -33.42
N GLY A 496 -17.21 1.22 -34.36
CA GLY A 496 -17.31 2.66 -34.62
C GLY A 496 -18.14 3.41 -33.57
N ARG A 497 -18.98 2.71 -32.81
CA ARG A 497 -19.83 3.34 -31.78
C ARG A 497 -18.97 3.82 -30.63
N ARG A 498 -19.15 5.08 -30.22
CA ARG A 498 -18.38 5.72 -29.16
C ARG A 498 -16.86 5.55 -29.36
N ALA A 499 -16.39 5.81 -30.57
CA ALA A 499 -14.98 5.72 -30.95
C ALA A 499 -14.44 7.06 -31.42
N CYS A 500 -13.12 7.22 -31.38
CA CYS A 500 -12.47 8.26 -32.16
C CYS A 500 -12.31 7.74 -33.60
N TYR A 501 -13.34 7.91 -34.42
CA TYR A 501 -13.39 7.38 -35.78
C TYR A 501 -13.26 8.51 -36.82
N LEU A 502 -12.18 8.45 -37.60
CA LEU A 502 -11.74 9.46 -38.54
C LEU A 502 -11.61 8.89 -39.96
N ALA A 503 -11.85 9.74 -40.94
CA ALA A 503 -11.50 9.54 -42.33
C ALA A 503 -10.69 10.74 -42.82
N PHE A 504 -9.56 10.48 -43.46
CA PHE A 504 -8.73 11.47 -44.13
C PHE A 504 -8.85 11.31 -45.65
N VAL A 505 -9.18 12.41 -46.32
CA VAL A 505 -9.30 12.48 -47.79
C VAL A 505 -8.22 13.42 -48.31
N PRO A 506 -7.18 12.92 -48.99
CA PRO A 506 -6.13 13.77 -49.56
C PRO A 506 -6.70 14.70 -50.63
N SER A 507 -6.27 15.96 -50.65
CA SER A 507 -6.59 16.92 -51.73
C SER A 507 -5.34 17.44 -52.45
N GLY A 508 -4.16 16.96 -52.06
CA GLY A 508 -2.86 17.27 -52.65
C GLY A 508 -1.70 16.69 -51.85
N PRO A 509 -0.44 16.98 -52.22
CA PRO A 509 0.75 16.39 -51.59
C PRO A 509 0.98 16.77 -50.12
N ALA A 510 0.37 17.88 -49.67
CA ALA A 510 0.55 18.42 -48.33
C ALA A 510 -0.77 18.96 -47.73
N ALA A 511 -1.92 18.55 -48.28
CA ALA A 511 -3.23 19.02 -47.81
C ALA A 511 -4.31 17.94 -47.97
N GLY A 512 -5.32 17.98 -47.09
CA GLY A 512 -6.50 17.13 -47.20
C GLY A 512 -7.56 17.45 -46.14
N SER A 513 -8.69 16.77 -46.23
CA SER A 513 -9.81 16.92 -45.29
C SER A 513 -9.80 15.79 -44.26
N VAL A 514 -9.93 16.13 -42.98
CA VAL A 514 -10.18 15.19 -41.88
C VAL A 514 -11.66 15.27 -41.52
N LEU A 515 -12.33 14.13 -41.53
CA LEU A 515 -13.73 13.96 -41.17
C LEU A 515 -13.80 13.10 -39.90
N LEU A 516 -14.44 13.59 -38.85
CA LEU A 516 -14.68 12.88 -37.61
C LEU A 516 -16.15 12.43 -37.53
N VAL A 517 -16.34 11.14 -37.31
CA VAL A 517 -17.66 10.51 -37.11
C VAL A 517 -18.18 10.84 -35.72
N ASP A 518 -19.50 11.02 -35.61
CA ASP A 518 -20.16 11.23 -34.34
C ASP A 518 -20.14 9.97 -33.44
N ASP A 519 -20.71 10.09 -32.24
CA ASP A 519 -20.73 8.98 -31.26
C ASP A 519 -21.57 7.77 -31.73
N GLY A 520 -22.45 7.97 -32.73
CA GLY A 520 -23.27 6.92 -33.35
C GLY A 520 -22.42 5.92 -34.14
N GLY A 521 -21.27 6.36 -34.67
CA GLY A 521 -20.31 5.49 -35.34
C GLY A 521 -20.70 5.07 -36.76
N ASP A 522 -21.73 5.68 -37.33
CA ASP A 522 -22.24 5.35 -38.65
C ASP A 522 -21.29 5.85 -39.74
N ASN A 523 -20.79 4.92 -40.56
CA ASN A 523 -19.90 5.23 -41.69
C ASN A 523 -20.57 6.05 -42.80
N GLY A 524 -21.86 6.43 -42.67
CA GLY A 524 -22.59 7.33 -43.57
C GLY A 524 -22.81 8.75 -43.02
N GLY A 525 -22.38 9.01 -41.78
CA GLY A 525 -22.51 10.29 -41.09
C GLY A 525 -23.67 10.31 -40.09
N PRO A 526 -23.79 11.41 -39.31
CA PRO A 526 -23.18 12.72 -39.56
C PRO A 526 -21.68 12.81 -39.23
N TYR A 527 -20.99 13.77 -39.84
CA TYR A 527 -19.56 14.04 -39.60
C TYR A 527 -19.30 15.52 -39.36
N GLN A 528 -18.26 15.81 -38.58
CA GLN A 528 -17.60 17.12 -38.58
C GLN A 528 -16.34 17.07 -39.45
N GLY A 529 -16.05 18.14 -40.19
CA GLY A 529 -14.92 18.18 -41.12
C GLY A 529 -14.02 19.39 -40.91
N MET A 530 -12.73 19.21 -41.12
CA MET A 530 -11.75 20.30 -41.19
C MET A 530 -10.67 20.00 -42.24
N VAL A 531 -9.93 21.03 -42.66
CA VAL A 531 -8.79 20.88 -43.58
C VAL A 531 -7.48 20.95 -42.78
N ILE A 532 -6.53 20.09 -43.14
CA ILE A 532 -5.16 20.11 -42.61
C ILE A 532 -4.15 20.35 -43.74
N PRO A 533 -3.07 21.14 -43.50
CA PRO A 533 -2.84 21.95 -42.30
C PRO A 533 -3.83 23.13 -42.23
N GLY A 534 -4.11 23.62 -41.02
CA GLY A 534 -5.08 24.70 -40.81
C GLY A 534 -5.17 25.15 -39.35
N SER A 535 -6.26 25.82 -39.01
CA SER A 535 -6.61 26.22 -37.64
C SER A 535 -7.97 25.65 -37.22
N GLY A 536 -8.25 25.65 -35.92
CA GLY A 536 -9.49 25.09 -35.36
C GLY A 536 -9.35 23.62 -34.93
N SER A 537 -10.47 23.04 -34.51
CA SER A 537 -10.57 21.64 -34.10
C SER A 537 -11.96 21.07 -34.40
N ILE A 538 -12.02 19.75 -34.53
CA ILE A 538 -13.25 18.95 -34.59
C ILE A 538 -13.24 17.94 -33.45
N GLY A 539 -14.40 17.54 -32.93
CA GLY A 539 -14.46 16.63 -31.79
C GLY A 539 -15.80 15.91 -31.61
N ASN A 540 -15.73 14.76 -30.95
CA ASN A 540 -16.87 13.99 -30.44
C ASN A 540 -16.65 13.72 -28.94
N SER A 541 -17.44 12.83 -28.32
CA SER A 541 -17.33 12.60 -26.87
C SER A 541 -16.07 11.82 -26.45
N GLN A 542 -15.34 11.21 -27.40
CA GLN A 542 -14.13 10.42 -27.14
C GLN A 542 -12.83 11.18 -27.45
N CYS A 543 -12.82 12.01 -28.49
CA CYS A 543 -11.61 12.71 -28.89
C CYS A 543 -11.90 14.04 -29.59
N SER A 544 -10.87 14.88 -29.64
CA SER A 544 -10.82 16.05 -30.52
C SER A 544 -9.51 16.07 -31.32
N ILE A 545 -9.59 16.60 -32.53
CA ILE A 545 -8.46 16.72 -33.46
C ILE A 545 -8.22 18.19 -33.72
N ALA A 546 -7.00 18.65 -33.47
CA ALA A 546 -6.59 20.03 -33.77
C ALA A 546 -5.95 20.13 -35.16
N ALA A 547 -6.33 21.14 -35.95
CA ALA A 547 -5.68 21.39 -37.23
C ALA A 547 -4.25 21.90 -37.05
N ALA A 548 -4.04 22.69 -35.99
CA ALA A 548 -2.70 23.04 -35.54
C ALA A 548 -1.98 21.79 -35.03
N GLY A 549 -0.79 21.50 -35.60
CA GLY A 549 -0.02 20.29 -35.29
C GLY A 549 -0.42 19.04 -36.08
N SER A 550 -1.49 19.11 -36.88
CA SER A 550 -1.84 18.07 -37.85
C SER A 550 -1.30 18.41 -39.25
N SER A 551 -0.82 17.41 -39.97
CA SER A 551 -0.22 17.57 -41.30
C SER A 551 -0.31 16.28 -42.10
N VAL A 552 -0.10 16.39 -43.41
CA VAL A 552 0.07 15.24 -44.30
C VAL A 552 1.30 15.47 -45.17
N SER A 553 2.01 14.41 -45.51
CA SER A 553 3.05 14.43 -46.53
C SER A 553 2.95 13.21 -47.43
N LEU A 554 3.14 13.43 -48.73
CA LEU A 554 3.31 12.39 -49.74
C LEU A 554 4.78 12.32 -50.17
N SER A 555 5.35 11.12 -50.15
CA SER A 555 6.71 10.87 -50.64
C SER A 555 6.79 9.51 -51.33
N GLY A 556 6.92 9.52 -52.66
CA GLY A 556 6.93 8.31 -53.48
C GLY A 556 5.67 7.47 -53.26
N ASN A 557 5.84 6.28 -52.69
CA ASN A 557 4.75 5.34 -52.42
C ASN A 557 4.07 5.53 -51.06
N THR A 558 4.47 6.54 -50.28
CA THR A 558 4.09 6.67 -48.88
C THR A 558 3.26 7.93 -48.62
N LEU A 559 2.17 7.78 -47.88
CA LEU A 559 1.39 8.85 -47.26
C LEU A 559 1.60 8.80 -45.75
N ALA A 560 2.13 9.87 -45.18
CA ALA A 560 2.27 10.05 -43.74
C ALA A 560 1.25 11.09 -43.25
N LEU A 561 0.30 10.65 -42.42
CA LEU A 561 -0.76 11.47 -41.85
C LEU A 561 -0.48 11.70 -40.37
N THR A 562 -0.14 12.93 -40.00
CA THR A 562 0.05 13.34 -38.61
C THR A 562 -1.22 14.01 -38.10
N LEU A 563 -1.78 13.50 -37.00
CA LEU A 563 -2.94 14.04 -36.33
C LEU A 563 -2.59 14.42 -34.89
N ALA A 564 -2.88 15.66 -34.50
CA ALA A 564 -2.83 16.12 -33.12
C ALA A 564 -4.13 15.74 -32.42
N ILE A 565 -4.09 14.66 -31.63
CA ILE A 565 -5.26 14.06 -30.99
C ILE A 565 -5.26 14.39 -29.50
N THR A 566 -6.42 14.85 -29.01
CA THR A 566 -6.72 15.02 -27.59
C THR A 566 -7.85 14.07 -27.20
N PHE A 567 -7.58 13.12 -26.30
CA PHE A 567 -8.59 12.19 -25.78
C PHE A 567 -9.38 12.79 -24.62
N SER A 568 -10.66 12.41 -24.54
CA SER A 568 -11.54 12.71 -23.41
C SER A 568 -11.26 11.76 -22.25
N GLN A 569 -11.30 12.25 -21.01
CA GLN A 569 -11.21 11.40 -19.82
C GLN A 569 -12.35 10.37 -19.73
N GLY A 570 -13.52 10.66 -20.33
CA GLY A 570 -14.62 9.70 -20.44
C GLY A 570 -14.31 8.49 -21.33
N PHE A 571 -13.18 8.52 -22.04
CA PHE A 571 -12.67 7.46 -22.92
C PHE A 571 -11.46 6.71 -22.31
N ALA A 572 -11.30 6.81 -20.98
CA ALA A 572 -10.23 6.20 -20.21
C ALA A 572 -10.09 4.68 -20.46
N GLY A 573 -8.87 4.18 -20.33
CA GLY A 573 -8.52 2.78 -20.53
C GLY A 573 -7.66 2.54 -21.78
N ASN A 574 -7.37 1.26 -22.04
CA ASN A 574 -6.54 0.85 -23.17
C ASN A 574 -7.37 0.77 -24.46
N GLN A 575 -6.92 1.51 -25.47
CA GLN A 575 -7.52 1.56 -26.80
C GLN A 575 -6.53 1.07 -27.85
N ILE A 576 -7.03 0.59 -28.98
CA ILE A 576 -6.26 0.09 -30.11
C ILE A 576 -6.44 1.07 -31.29
N PHE A 577 -5.36 1.37 -32.00
CA PHE A 577 -5.43 2.08 -33.27
C PHE A 577 -5.71 1.07 -34.38
N PHE A 578 -6.94 1.06 -34.88
CA PHE A 578 -7.31 0.37 -36.11
C PHE A 578 -7.18 1.34 -37.28
N VAL A 579 -6.50 0.92 -38.34
CA VAL A 579 -6.33 1.73 -39.54
C VAL A 579 -6.67 0.96 -40.79
N ALA A 580 -7.12 1.67 -41.81
CA ALA A 580 -7.37 1.11 -43.13
C ALA A 580 -7.05 2.16 -44.21
N ALA A 581 -6.63 1.71 -45.38
CA ALA A 581 -6.54 2.54 -46.58
C ALA A 581 -7.41 1.96 -47.68
N ARG A 582 -7.97 2.86 -48.48
CA ARG A 582 -8.65 2.52 -49.74
C ARG A 582 -8.04 3.30 -50.89
N SER A 583 -7.80 2.62 -52.00
CA SER A 583 -7.67 3.25 -53.31
C SER A 583 -9.04 3.26 -53.99
N ASN A 584 -9.09 3.63 -55.27
CA ASN A 584 -10.33 3.57 -56.05
C ASN A 584 -10.82 2.13 -56.33
N THR A 585 -9.95 1.12 -56.17
CA THR A 585 -10.22 -0.26 -56.56
C THR A 585 -9.92 -1.29 -55.47
N LEU A 586 -9.09 -0.96 -54.48
CA LEU A 586 -8.60 -1.89 -53.46
C LEU A 586 -8.75 -1.31 -52.05
N ASN A 587 -8.80 -2.20 -51.06
CA ASN A 587 -8.85 -1.83 -49.64
C ASN A 587 -7.96 -2.76 -48.81
N THR A 588 -7.36 -2.23 -47.76
CA THR A 588 -6.48 -2.99 -46.85
C THR A 588 -7.22 -3.83 -45.82
N ASN A 589 -8.54 -3.67 -45.70
CA ASN A 589 -9.32 -3.93 -44.48
C ASN A 589 -8.73 -3.21 -43.24
N TRP A 590 -9.38 -3.37 -42.10
CA TRP A 590 -8.95 -2.80 -40.83
C TRP A 590 -7.81 -3.60 -40.20
N GLN A 591 -6.80 -2.89 -39.71
CA GLN A 591 -5.60 -3.49 -39.14
C GLN A 591 -5.19 -2.76 -37.85
N ALA A 592 -4.87 -3.51 -36.80
CA ALA A 592 -4.38 -2.95 -35.54
C ALA A 592 -2.89 -2.60 -35.65
N VAL A 593 -2.53 -1.34 -35.42
CA VAL A 593 -1.16 -0.84 -35.66
C VAL A 593 -0.48 -0.20 -34.46
N GLY A 594 -1.21 0.03 -33.35
CA GLY A 594 -0.65 0.50 -32.10
C GLY A 594 -1.69 0.51 -30.98
N THR A 595 -1.32 1.03 -29.81
CA THR A 595 -2.22 1.14 -28.65
C THR A 595 -2.05 2.46 -27.91
N VAL A 596 -3.04 2.88 -27.12
CA VAL A 596 -2.92 4.03 -26.21
C VAL A 596 -3.62 3.72 -24.90
N THR A 597 -3.01 4.11 -23.79
CA THR A 597 -3.68 4.14 -22.49
C THR A 597 -4.19 5.56 -22.27
N VAL A 598 -5.50 5.78 -22.35
CA VAL A 598 -6.12 7.07 -22.04
C VAL A 598 -6.18 7.21 -20.51
N PRO A 599 -5.49 8.20 -19.91
CA PRO A 599 -5.41 8.38 -18.45
C PRO A 599 -6.73 8.75 -17.77
#